data_AF-A0A6B3IQT7-F1
#
_entry.id   AF-A0A6B3IQT7-F1
#
_cell.length_a   1.000
_cell.length_b   1.000
_cell.length_c   1.000
_cell.angle_alpha   90.00
_cell.angle_beta   90.00
_cell.angle_gamma   90.00
#
_symmetry.space_group_name_H-M   'P 1'
#
loop_
_entity.id
_entity.type
_entity.pdbx_description
1 polymer ?
#
loop_
_entity_poly.entity_id
_entity_poly.type
_entity_poly.pdbx_seq_one_letter_code
_entity_poly.pdbx_strand_id
1 'polypeptide(L)'
;LPQVLTAGLVLATASGCSYNWEDFPRLGMPTPVTEEAPRILSLWQGSWAAALVTGVLVWGLILWSVFFHRRSRTKVEVPPQTRYNMPIEALYTVVPLIIVSVLFYFTARDESKLLELSDKPAHTINVVGYQWSWGFNYIEKVEGQPAAGSEVPKELAAIPDKFQKDFPQDATGVYDAGIPGTRNPQNGNPGPT
;
A
#
# COMPACT_ATOMS: atom_id res chain seq x y z
N LEU A 1 6.21 29.94 23.61
CA LEU A 1 6.18 30.61 22.29
C LEU A 1 7.29 30.13 21.35
N PRO A 2 8.60 30.26 21.65
CA PRO A 2 9.67 29.87 20.73
C PRO A 2 9.73 28.35 20.47
N GLN A 3 9.41 27.53 21.48
CA GLN A 3 9.35 26.06 21.37
C GLN A 3 8.22 25.55 20.48
N VAL A 4 7.09 26.27 20.42
CA VAL A 4 5.95 25.89 19.56
C VAL A 4 6.25 26.22 18.09
N LEU A 5 6.95 27.33 17.85
CA LEU A 5 7.40 27.73 16.51
C LEU A 5 8.49 26.79 15.98
N THR A 6 9.43 26.36 16.81
CA THR A 6 10.46 25.38 16.41
C THR A 6 9.86 24.00 16.16
N ALA A 7 8.92 23.54 16.99
CA ALA A 7 8.21 22.29 16.74
C ALA A 7 7.39 22.35 15.43
N GLY A 8 6.73 23.47 15.16
CA GLY A 8 6.00 23.69 13.90
C GLY A 8 6.91 23.72 12.68
N LEU A 9 8.08 24.36 12.79
CA LEU A 9 9.07 24.42 11.71
C LEU A 9 9.69 23.04 11.43
N VAL A 10 10.01 22.27 12.47
CA VAL A 10 10.56 20.91 12.33
C VAL A 10 9.53 19.96 11.74
N LEU A 11 8.25 20.07 12.12
CA LEU A 11 7.17 19.29 11.49
C LEU A 11 7.01 19.63 10.00
N ALA A 12 7.12 20.91 9.64
CA ALA A 12 7.00 21.36 8.26
C ALA A 12 8.20 20.96 7.38
N THR A 13 9.42 20.89 7.94
CA THR A 13 10.62 20.49 7.19
C THR A 13 10.88 18.98 7.21
N ALA A 14 10.41 18.26 8.24
CA ALA A 14 10.49 16.81 8.30
C ALA A 14 9.47 16.10 7.39
N SER A 15 8.38 16.78 6.99
CA SER A 15 7.51 16.30 5.91
C SER A 15 8.18 16.54 4.55
N GLY A 16 9.22 15.77 4.25
CA GLY A 16 9.94 15.77 2.96
C GLY A 16 9.13 15.17 1.82
N CYS A 17 7.91 15.64 1.59
CA CYS A 17 7.12 15.19 0.44
C CYS A 17 7.54 16.00 -0.80
N SER A 18 7.87 15.30 -1.88
CA SER A 18 7.77 15.85 -3.24
C SER A 18 6.28 16.11 -3.50
N TYR A 19 5.81 17.31 -3.14
CA TYR A 19 4.41 17.70 -3.32
C TYR A 19 4.17 18.08 -4.78
N ASN A 20 3.84 17.09 -5.62
CA ASN A 20 3.21 17.36 -6.89
C ASN A 20 1.74 17.71 -6.65
N TRP A 21 1.36 18.93 -7.03
CA TRP A 21 0.00 19.46 -6.86
C TRP A 21 -1.03 18.62 -7.64
N GLU A 22 -0.57 17.87 -8.64
CA GLU A 22 -1.35 16.93 -9.44
C GLU A 22 -1.82 15.69 -8.66
N ASP A 23 -1.17 15.34 -7.54
CA ASP A 23 -1.49 14.17 -6.72
C ASP A 23 -2.51 14.46 -5.60
N PHE A 24 -2.87 15.74 -5.40
CA PHE A 24 -3.82 16.17 -4.38
C PHE A 24 -5.22 15.55 -4.51
N PRO A 25 -5.82 15.43 -5.72
CA PRO A 25 -7.11 14.74 -5.89
C PRO A 25 -7.06 13.24 -5.53
N ARG A 26 -5.86 12.66 -5.50
CA ARG A 26 -5.60 11.25 -5.17
C ARG A 26 -5.17 11.06 -3.71
N LEU A 27 -5.28 12.11 -2.88
CA LEU A 27 -4.89 12.10 -1.47
C LEU A 27 -3.45 11.61 -1.27
N GLY A 28 -2.55 12.05 -2.15
CA GLY A 28 -1.11 11.75 -2.07
C GLY A 28 -0.64 10.46 -2.74
N MET A 29 -1.51 9.70 -3.40
CA MET A 29 -1.08 8.54 -4.21
C MET A 29 -0.62 8.95 -5.62
N PRO A 30 0.46 8.32 -6.15
CA PRO A 30 0.97 8.58 -7.49
C PRO A 30 -0.02 8.15 -8.58
N THR A 31 0.25 8.53 -9.83
CA THR A 31 -0.65 8.24 -10.94
C THR A 31 -0.73 6.73 -11.18
N PRO A 32 -1.93 6.14 -11.29
CA PRO A 32 -2.07 4.74 -11.65
C PRO A 32 -1.44 4.47 -13.02
N VAL A 33 -0.49 3.54 -13.08
CA VAL A 33 0.21 3.12 -14.32
C VAL A 33 -0.10 1.67 -14.73
N THR A 34 -0.75 0.90 -13.86
CA THR A 34 -1.17 -0.48 -14.11
C THR A 34 -2.69 -0.59 -14.12
N GLU A 35 -3.23 -1.64 -14.76
CA GLU A 35 -4.68 -1.95 -14.78
C GLU A 35 -5.27 -2.14 -13.37
N GLU A 36 -4.45 -2.60 -12.43
CA GLU A 36 -4.84 -2.86 -11.05
C GLU A 36 -4.78 -1.62 -10.16
N ALA A 37 -3.94 -0.64 -10.49
CA ALA A 37 -3.74 0.55 -9.66
C ALA A 37 -5.01 1.40 -9.43
N PRO A 38 -5.96 1.54 -10.38
CA PRO A 38 -7.24 2.20 -10.13
C PRO A 38 -8.08 1.55 -9.03
N ARG A 39 -8.04 0.21 -8.90
CA ARG A 39 -8.73 -0.52 -7.81
C ARG A 39 -8.13 -0.13 -6.47
N ILE A 40 -6.79 -0.16 -6.36
CA ILE A 40 -6.06 0.25 -5.16
C ILE A 40 -6.39 1.71 -4.80
N LEU A 41 -6.43 2.60 -5.81
CA LEU A 41 -6.78 4.00 -5.63
C LEU A 41 -8.20 4.20 -5.08
N SER A 42 -9.18 3.46 -5.61
CA SER A 42 -10.55 3.54 -5.09
C SER A 42 -10.66 3.07 -3.64
N LEU A 43 -9.89 2.04 -3.26
CA LEU A 43 -9.86 1.50 -1.89
C LEU A 43 -9.21 2.49 -0.92
N TRP A 44 -8.11 3.12 -1.36
CA TRP A 44 -7.42 4.18 -0.62
C TRP A 44 -8.34 5.37 -0.37
N GLN A 45 -8.99 5.89 -1.41
CA GLN A 45 -9.92 7.01 -1.30
C GLN A 45 -11.13 6.67 -0.42
N GLY A 46 -11.68 5.46 -0.57
CA GLY A 46 -12.77 4.97 0.28
C GLY A 46 -12.39 4.87 1.74
N SER A 47 -11.18 4.40 2.04
CA SER A 47 -10.64 4.31 3.41
C SER A 47 -10.47 5.69 4.04
N TRP A 48 -9.93 6.64 3.28
CA TRP A 48 -9.84 8.05 3.71
C TRP A 48 -11.21 8.68 3.94
N ALA A 49 -12.18 8.43 3.06
CA ALA A 49 -13.54 8.92 3.24
C ALA A 49 -14.17 8.39 4.54
N ALA A 50 -14.03 7.08 4.82
CA ALA A 50 -14.52 6.48 6.06
C ALA A 50 -13.83 7.07 7.31
N ALA A 51 -12.51 7.27 7.24
CA ALA A 51 -11.75 7.90 8.32
C ALA A 51 -12.18 9.34 8.56
N LEU A 52 -12.38 10.13 7.50
CA LEU A 52 -12.84 11.52 7.60
C LEU A 52 -14.27 11.62 8.16
N VAL A 53 -15.19 10.75 7.72
CA VAL A 53 -16.56 10.71 8.28
C VAL A 53 -16.52 10.43 9.78
N THR A 54 -15.72 9.45 10.21
CA THR A 54 -15.55 9.11 11.63
C THR A 54 -14.90 10.27 12.39
N GLY A 55 -13.86 10.89 11.83
CA GLY A 55 -13.16 12.03 12.42
C GLY A 55 -14.07 13.24 12.61
N VAL A 56 -14.85 13.60 11.59
CA VAL A 56 -15.83 14.69 11.66
C VAL A 56 -16.90 14.41 12.70
N LEU A 57 -17.38 13.16 12.81
CA LEU A 57 -18.34 12.77 13.85
C LEU A 57 -17.74 12.98 15.25
N VAL A 58 -16.53 12.49 15.51
CA VAL A 58 -15.86 12.62 16.81
C VAL A 58 -15.57 14.08 17.14
N TRP A 59 -15.02 14.85 16.20
CA TRP A 59 -14.79 16.28 16.37
C TRP A 59 -16.09 17.04 16.61
N GLY A 60 -17.16 16.71 15.89
CA GLY A 60 -18.49 17.27 16.10
C GLY A 60 -19.01 17.02 17.53
N LEU A 61 -18.90 15.78 18.03
CA LEU A 61 -19.30 15.43 19.40
C LEU A 61 -18.46 16.15 20.47
N ILE A 62 -17.15 16.27 20.26
CA ILE A 62 -16.25 16.99 21.16
C ILE A 62 -16.62 18.48 21.19
N LEU A 63 -16.73 19.12 20.03
CA LEU A 63 -17.09 20.53 19.92
C LEU A 63 -18.47 20.79 20.52
N TRP A 64 -19.44 19.92 20.25
CA TRP A 64 -20.77 19.97 20.87
C TRP A 64 -20.68 19.93 22.39
N SER A 65 -19.92 18.99 22.95
CA SER A 65 -19.71 18.88 24.40
C SER A 65 -19.08 20.16 24.96
N VAL A 66 -18.05 20.69 24.29
CA VAL A 66 -17.34 21.91 24.72
C VAL A 66 -18.24 23.13 24.68
N PHE A 67 -19.06 23.33 23.65
CA PHE A 67 -19.89 24.53 23.55
C PHE A 67 -21.17 24.45 24.39
N PHE A 68 -21.83 23.30 24.41
CA PHE A 68 -23.13 23.14 25.06
C PHE A 68 -23.03 22.87 26.56
N HIS A 69 -22.05 22.07 26.99
CA HIS A 69 -21.88 21.69 28.40
C HIS A 69 -20.86 22.56 29.14
N ARG A 70 -20.37 23.63 28.51
CA ARG A 70 -19.50 24.60 29.17
C ARG A 70 -20.23 25.26 30.36
N ARG A 71 -19.52 25.36 31.48
CA ARG A 71 -20.01 26.04 32.68
C ARG A 71 -20.32 27.51 32.37
N SER A 72 -21.58 27.88 32.52
CA SER A 72 -22.01 29.29 32.50
C SER A 72 -21.71 29.95 33.84
N ARG A 73 -21.35 31.24 33.83
CA ARG A 73 -20.99 32.01 35.04
C ARG A 73 -22.13 32.09 36.07
N THR A 74 -23.37 31.88 35.64
CA THR A 74 -24.59 32.02 36.46
C THR A 74 -25.17 30.71 36.97
N LYS A 75 -24.67 29.54 36.53
CA LYS A 75 -25.18 28.23 36.97
C LYS A 75 -24.20 27.56 37.94
N VAL A 76 -24.64 27.39 39.19
CA VAL A 76 -23.88 26.78 40.30
C VAL A 76 -24.47 25.41 40.69
N GLU A 77 -25.22 24.78 39.78
CA GLU A 77 -25.80 23.46 40.01
C GLU A 77 -24.75 22.34 39.86
N VAL A 78 -24.83 21.35 40.75
CA VAL A 78 -23.99 20.16 40.71
C VAL A 78 -24.48 19.26 39.56
N PRO A 79 -23.60 18.81 38.64
CA PRO A 79 -24.02 18.03 37.49
C PRO A 79 -24.56 16.65 37.91
N PRO A 80 -25.59 16.14 37.21
CA PRO A 80 -26.17 14.83 37.50
C PRO A 80 -25.11 13.73 37.35
N GLN A 81 -24.94 12.92 38.39
CA GLN A 81 -24.01 11.80 38.41
C GLN A 81 -24.66 10.58 37.74
N THR A 82 -24.41 10.39 36.45
CA THR A 82 -24.77 9.15 35.76
C THR A 82 -23.54 8.27 35.67
N ARG A 83 -23.63 7.04 36.20
CA ARG A 83 -22.47 6.12 36.29
C ARG A 83 -22.48 5.05 35.21
N TYR A 84 -23.66 4.69 34.69
CA TYR A 84 -23.79 3.54 33.79
C TYR A 84 -24.94 3.71 32.82
N ASN A 85 -24.70 3.38 31.54
CA ASN A 85 -25.72 3.39 30.49
C ASN A 85 -25.45 2.26 29.49
N MET A 86 -25.92 1.04 29.80
CA MET A 86 -25.70 -0.14 28.94
C MET A 86 -26.00 0.09 27.46
N PRO A 87 -27.12 0.73 27.08
CA PRO A 87 -27.39 1.02 25.68
C PRO A 87 -26.29 1.81 24.97
N ILE A 88 -25.74 2.85 25.59
CA ILE A 88 -24.69 3.66 24.93
C ILE A 88 -23.36 2.92 24.88
N GLU A 89 -23.06 2.10 25.89
CA GLU A 89 -21.86 1.27 25.91
C GLU A 89 -21.86 0.20 24.83
N ALA A 90 -23.01 -0.46 24.62
CA ALA A 90 -23.18 -1.37 23.49
C ALA A 90 -23.04 -0.64 22.14
N LEU A 91 -23.57 0.60 22.03
CA LEU A 91 -23.48 1.37 20.79
C LEU A 91 -22.04 1.69 20.39
N TYR A 92 -21.24 2.28 21.29
CA TYR A 92 -19.86 2.69 20.94
C TYR A 92 -18.88 1.52 20.86
N THR A 93 -19.27 0.31 21.24
CA THR A 93 -18.45 -0.91 21.07
C THR A 93 -18.78 -1.64 19.78
N VAL A 94 -20.07 -1.80 19.47
CA VAL A 94 -20.53 -2.51 18.26
C VAL A 94 -20.31 -1.70 17.00
N VAL A 95 -20.56 -0.38 17.04
CA VAL A 95 -20.43 0.47 15.84
C VAL A 95 -19.00 0.46 15.27
N PRO A 96 -17.92 0.68 16.06
CA PRO A 96 -16.56 0.57 15.54
C PRO A 96 -16.24 -0.81 14.97
N LEU A 97 -16.74 -1.88 15.59
CA LEU A 97 -16.54 -3.25 15.09
C LEU A 97 -17.16 -3.43 13.70
N ILE A 98 -18.37 -2.92 13.47
CA ILE A 98 -19.03 -2.96 12.16
C ILE A 98 -18.24 -2.16 11.12
N ILE A 99 -17.79 -0.94 11.46
CA ILE A 99 -17.00 -0.09 10.54
C ILE A 99 -15.75 -0.83 10.07
N VAL A 100 -14.99 -1.43 11.00
CA VAL A 100 -13.78 -2.20 10.67
C VAL A 100 -14.11 -3.44 9.85
N SER A 101 -15.19 -4.15 10.19
CA SER A 101 -15.61 -5.35 9.45
C SER A 101 -15.96 -5.05 7.99
N VAL A 102 -16.65 -3.93 7.75
CA VAL A 102 -16.99 -3.48 6.39
C VAL A 102 -15.74 -3.10 5.61
N LEU A 103 -14.83 -2.34 6.22
CA LEU A 103 -13.54 -1.99 5.59
C LEU A 103 -12.77 -3.26 5.20
N PHE A 104 -12.64 -4.20 6.13
CA PHE A 104 -11.95 -5.46 5.92
C PHE A 104 -12.56 -6.29 4.79
N TYR A 105 -13.89 -6.35 4.71
CA TYR A 105 -14.58 -7.04 3.62
C TYR A 105 -14.17 -6.49 2.23
N PHE A 106 -14.15 -5.16 2.07
CA PHE A 106 -13.72 -4.56 0.80
C PHE A 106 -12.23 -4.81 0.51
N THR A 107 -11.38 -4.72 1.53
CA THR A 107 -9.95 -5.04 1.40
C THR A 107 -9.74 -6.47 0.93
N ALA A 108 -10.33 -7.46 1.61
CA ALA A 108 -10.15 -8.87 1.27
C ALA A 108 -10.67 -9.22 -0.13
N ARG A 109 -11.80 -8.62 -0.53
CA ARG A 109 -12.38 -8.79 -1.88
C ARG A 109 -11.41 -8.28 -2.96
N ASP A 110 -10.87 -7.09 -2.78
CA ASP A 110 -9.98 -6.48 -3.78
C ASP A 110 -8.61 -7.14 -3.78
N GLU A 111 -8.07 -7.51 -2.61
CA GLU A 111 -6.85 -8.32 -2.50
C GLU A 111 -6.98 -9.64 -3.28
N SER A 112 -8.10 -10.35 -3.14
CA SER A 112 -8.33 -11.60 -3.86
C SER A 112 -8.26 -11.44 -5.38
N LYS A 113 -8.68 -10.27 -5.91
CA LYS A 113 -8.60 -9.96 -7.35
C LYS A 113 -7.20 -9.56 -7.76
N LEU A 114 -6.51 -8.78 -6.92
CA LEU A 114 -5.13 -8.34 -7.18
C LEU A 114 -4.15 -9.53 -7.19
N LEU A 115 -4.45 -10.57 -6.43
CA LEU A 115 -3.65 -11.80 -6.37
C LEU A 115 -4.03 -12.83 -7.45
N GLU A 116 -5.04 -12.55 -8.27
CA GLU A 116 -5.43 -13.44 -9.37
C GLU A 116 -4.36 -13.40 -10.46
N LEU A 117 -3.73 -14.53 -10.71
CA LEU A 117 -2.72 -14.69 -11.75
C LEU A 117 -3.36 -15.23 -13.02
N SER A 118 -2.94 -14.72 -14.18
CA SER A 118 -3.32 -15.32 -15.46
C SER A 118 -2.75 -16.73 -15.57
N ASP A 119 -3.58 -17.70 -15.97
CA ASP A 119 -3.14 -19.08 -16.30
C ASP A 119 -2.14 -19.11 -17.46
N LYS A 120 -2.07 -18.03 -18.25
CA LYS A 120 -1.15 -17.88 -19.38
C LYS A 120 -0.45 -16.52 -19.29
N PRO A 121 0.62 -16.39 -18.50
CA PRO A 121 1.41 -15.16 -18.47
C PRO A 121 2.12 -14.97 -19.81
N ALA A 122 2.25 -13.72 -20.25
CA ALA A 122 3.00 -13.40 -21.47
C ALA A 122 4.52 -13.58 -21.28
N HIS A 123 5.01 -13.31 -20.07
CA HIS A 123 6.41 -13.43 -19.70
C HIS A 123 6.58 -14.11 -18.34
N THR A 124 7.55 -15.01 -18.22
CA THR A 124 7.94 -15.59 -16.92
C THR A 124 9.40 -15.27 -16.59
N ILE A 125 9.61 -14.59 -15.45
CA ILE A 125 10.92 -14.13 -15.00
C ILE A 125 11.17 -14.66 -13.58
N ASN A 126 12.28 -15.35 -13.38
CA ASN A 126 12.73 -15.76 -12.05
C ASN A 126 13.70 -14.72 -11.46
N VAL A 127 13.36 -14.18 -10.29
CA VAL A 127 14.15 -13.15 -9.60
C VAL A 127 14.86 -13.77 -8.40
N VAL A 128 16.19 -13.73 -8.40
CA VAL A 128 17.05 -14.24 -7.31
C VAL A 128 17.59 -13.06 -6.52
N GLY A 129 17.34 -13.04 -5.21
CA GLY A 129 17.90 -12.05 -4.31
C GLY A 129 19.27 -12.49 -3.76
N TYR A 130 20.26 -11.62 -3.90
CA TYR A 130 21.58 -11.74 -3.27
C TYR A 130 21.72 -10.63 -2.21
N GLN A 131 22.79 -10.68 -1.41
CA GLN A 131 23.09 -9.61 -0.47
C GLN A 131 23.34 -8.29 -1.23
N TRP A 132 22.36 -7.38 -1.19
CA TRP A 132 22.36 -6.07 -1.86
C TRP A 132 22.39 -6.09 -3.40
N SER A 133 22.05 -7.20 -4.04
CA SER A 133 21.90 -7.29 -5.50
C SER A 133 20.81 -8.27 -5.90
N TRP A 134 20.38 -8.20 -7.16
CA TRP A 134 19.31 -9.05 -7.70
C TRP A 134 19.74 -9.61 -9.05
N GLY A 135 19.46 -10.89 -9.28
CA GLY A 135 19.61 -11.56 -10.56
C GLY A 135 18.24 -11.82 -11.19
N PHE A 136 18.11 -11.56 -12.48
CA PHE A 136 16.90 -11.80 -13.25
C PHE A 136 17.19 -12.91 -14.26
N ASN A 137 16.35 -13.93 -14.26
CA ASN A 137 16.45 -15.05 -15.18
C ASN A 137 15.23 -15.03 -16.09
N TYR A 138 15.45 -14.70 -17.36
CA TYR A 138 14.42 -14.79 -18.38
C TYR A 138 14.32 -16.23 -18.86
N ILE A 139 13.18 -16.84 -18.61
CA ILE A 139 12.90 -18.24 -18.93
C ILE A 139 12.57 -18.38 -20.43
N GLU A 140 12.37 -17.27 -21.14
CA GLU A 140 12.13 -17.24 -22.58
C GLU A 140 13.41 -16.99 -23.37
N LYS A 141 13.39 -17.40 -24.65
CA LYS A 141 14.47 -17.11 -25.59
C LYS A 141 14.46 -15.62 -25.95
N VAL A 142 15.46 -14.89 -25.48
CA VAL A 142 15.68 -13.48 -25.86
C VAL A 142 16.45 -13.43 -27.19
N GLU A 143 15.92 -12.72 -28.19
CA GLU A 143 16.61 -12.54 -29.47
C GLU A 143 17.94 -11.80 -29.27
N GLY A 144 19.04 -12.36 -29.81
CA GLY A 144 20.36 -11.73 -29.80
C GLY A 144 21.27 -12.09 -28.62
N GLN A 145 20.80 -12.86 -27.65
CA GLN A 145 21.64 -13.47 -26.63
C GLN A 145 21.82 -14.97 -26.93
N PRO A 146 23.04 -15.52 -26.85
CA PRO A 146 23.23 -16.95 -26.96
C PRO A 146 22.44 -17.58 -25.83
N ALA A 147 21.49 -18.46 -26.17
CA ALA A 147 20.90 -19.39 -25.22
C ALA A 147 22.05 -19.92 -24.35
N ALA A 148 21.98 -19.75 -23.03
CA ALA A 148 22.87 -20.53 -22.17
C ALA A 148 22.74 -21.99 -22.63
N GLY A 149 23.80 -22.79 -22.55
CA GLY A 149 23.74 -24.16 -23.10
C GLY A 149 22.54 -24.96 -22.58
N SER A 150 22.36 -26.19 -23.09
CA SER A 150 21.30 -27.12 -22.66
C SER A 150 21.29 -27.48 -21.16
N GLU A 151 22.12 -26.84 -20.34
CA GLU A 151 22.20 -27.01 -18.90
C GLU A 151 21.44 -25.87 -18.20
N VAL A 152 20.39 -26.25 -17.46
CA VAL A 152 19.61 -25.36 -16.61
C VAL A 152 20.55 -24.76 -15.54
N PRO A 153 20.65 -23.41 -15.41
CA PRO A 153 21.43 -22.77 -14.35
C PRO A 153 21.08 -23.32 -12.96
N LYS A 154 22.08 -23.49 -12.10
CA LYS A 154 21.89 -24.03 -10.73
C LYS A 154 20.93 -23.17 -9.90
N GLU A 155 20.82 -21.91 -10.25
CA GLU A 155 19.98 -20.88 -9.65
C GLU A 155 18.49 -21.17 -9.86
N LEU A 156 18.12 -21.89 -10.93
CA LEU A 156 16.75 -22.33 -11.18
C LEU A 156 16.38 -23.61 -10.41
N ALA A 157 17.36 -24.34 -9.86
CA ALA A 157 17.12 -25.57 -9.09
C ALA A 157 16.38 -25.31 -7.76
N ALA A 158 16.39 -24.07 -7.27
CA ALA A 158 15.66 -23.67 -6.07
C ALA A 158 14.16 -23.44 -6.32
N ILE A 159 13.73 -23.39 -7.58
CA ILE A 159 12.33 -23.15 -7.95
C ILE A 159 11.52 -24.42 -7.70
N PRO A 160 10.42 -24.36 -6.93
CA PRO A 160 9.54 -25.51 -6.75
C PRO A 160 8.97 -26.05 -8.08
N ASP A 161 8.91 -27.38 -8.23
CA ASP A 161 8.43 -28.08 -9.45
C ASP A 161 7.08 -27.59 -9.97
N LYS A 162 6.22 -27.06 -9.09
CA LYS A 162 4.89 -26.54 -9.48
C LYS A 162 4.99 -25.38 -10.46
N PHE A 163 6.02 -24.54 -10.35
CA PHE A 163 6.23 -23.38 -11.22
C PHE A 163 7.07 -23.74 -12.45
N GLN A 164 7.89 -24.78 -12.36
CA GLN A 164 8.70 -25.26 -13.49
C GLN A 164 7.85 -25.79 -14.66
N LYS A 165 6.62 -26.24 -14.38
CA LYS A 165 5.68 -26.75 -15.39
C LYS A 165 5.19 -25.66 -16.36
N ASP A 166 5.23 -24.40 -15.94
CA ASP A 166 4.77 -23.27 -16.75
C ASP A 166 5.90 -22.70 -17.62
N PHE A 167 7.12 -23.25 -17.53
CA PHE A 167 8.27 -22.80 -18.28
C PHE A 167 8.27 -23.37 -19.71
N PRO A 168 8.53 -22.55 -20.75
CA PRO A 168 8.73 -23.05 -22.10
C PRO A 168 9.91 -24.04 -22.17
N GLN A 169 9.82 -25.05 -23.04
CA GLN A 169 10.80 -26.16 -23.10
C GLN A 169 12.22 -25.72 -23.51
N ASP A 170 12.36 -24.52 -24.07
CA ASP A 170 13.61 -23.94 -24.58
C ASP A 170 14.21 -22.89 -23.61
N ALA A 171 13.82 -22.97 -22.34
CA ALA A 171 14.18 -22.01 -21.30
C ALA A 171 15.62 -22.13 -20.83
N THR A 172 16.55 -21.60 -21.61
CA THR A 172 17.97 -21.63 -21.25
C THR A 172 18.37 -20.55 -20.25
N GLY A 173 17.49 -19.62 -19.87
CA GLY A 173 17.77 -18.65 -18.81
C GLY A 173 18.84 -17.65 -19.23
N VAL A 174 18.44 -16.45 -19.67
CA VAL A 174 19.40 -15.35 -19.72
C VAL A 174 19.62 -14.92 -18.28
N TYR A 175 20.82 -15.14 -17.76
CA TYR A 175 21.25 -14.65 -16.46
C TYR A 175 21.84 -13.25 -16.64
N ASP A 176 21.14 -12.23 -16.14
CA ASP A 176 21.75 -10.93 -15.91
C ASP A 176 21.56 -10.50 -14.45
N ALA A 177 22.64 -9.99 -13.86
CA ALA A 177 22.72 -9.65 -12.45
C ALA A 177 23.29 -8.24 -12.29
N GLY A 178 22.62 -7.43 -11.46
CA GLY A 178 22.94 -6.03 -11.30
C GLY A 178 22.62 -5.48 -9.91
N ILE A 179 23.02 -4.23 -9.71
CA ILE A 179 22.60 -3.42 -8.56
C ILE A 179 21.45 -2.49 -9.01
N PRO A 180 20.61 -1.97 -8.10
CA PRO A 180 19.50 -1.07 -8.49
C PRO A 180 19.89 0.16 -9.34
N GLY A 181 21.18 0.50 -9.39
CA GLY A 181 21.73 1.58 -10.23
C GLY A 181 22.16 1.17 -11.65
N THR A 182 22.16 -0.11 -12.02
CA THR A 182 22.49 -0.53 -13.39
C THR A 182 21.35 -0.19 -14.34
N ARG A 183 21.70 0.21 -15.57
CA ARG A 183 20.74 0.44 -16.66
C ARG A 183 21.10 -0.43 -17.84
N ASN A 184 20.08 -0.97 -18.49
CA ASN A 184 20.24 -1.73 -19.71
C ASN A 184 20.87 -0.83 -20.79
N PRO A 185 22.06 -1.16 -21.33
CA PRO A 185 22.74 -0.31 -22.32
C PRO A 185 22.04 -0.22 -23.70
N GLN A 186 21.07 -1.10 -23.98
CA GLN A 186 20.36 -1.14 -25.26
C GLN A 186 19.10 -0.27 -25.25
N ASN A 187 18.36 -0.22 -24.14
CA ASN A 187 17.09 0.52 -24.04
C ASN A 187 17.07 1.60 -22.93
N GLY A 188 18.09 1.65 -22.06
CA GLY A 188 18.21 2.64 -20.98
C GLY A 188 17.30 2.41 -19.77
N ASN A 189 16.53 1.31 -19.76
CA ASN A 189 15.61 0.98 -18.67
C ASN A 189 16.40 0.64 -17.38
N PRO A 190 15.83 0.92 -16.20
CA PRO A 190 16.44 0.53 -14.93
C PRO A 190 16.50 -0.99 -14.80
N GLY A 191 17.64 -1.51 -14.36
CA GLY A 191 17.87 -2.94 -14.17
C GLY A 191 18.97 -3.50 -15.08
N PRO A 192 19.51 -4.69 -14.73
CA PRO A 192 20.35 -5.47 -15.64
C PRO A 192 19.56 -5.87 -16.91
N THR A 193 20.25 -6.03 -18.04
CA THR A 193 19.78 -6.30 -19.41
C THR A 193 19.00 -7.60 -19.54
#